data_AF-I0BH81-F1
#
_entry.id   AF-I0BH81-F1
#
_cell.length_a   1.000
_cell.length_b   1.000
_cell.length_c   1.000
_cell.angle_alpha   90.00
_cell.angle_beta   90.00
_cell.angle_gamma   90.00
#
_symmetry.space_group_name_H-M   'P 1'
#
loop_
_entity.id
_entity.type
_entity.pdbx_description
1 polymer ?
#
loop_
_entity_poly.entity_id
_entity_poly.type
_entity_poly.pdbx_seq_one_letter_code
_entity_poly.pdbx_strand_id
1 'polypeptide(L)'
;MILSVLLTGFILSSITAALLMLVKKLFRKQLTAAWHYRLWFLLMIALAIPWVPADVWVAATHPLAPPSSALYDAAASTISGSGDAGAGTAGWLQDFTESVHRSTPDAMDTLASSVWFAGTSVLGLLTLQAWLKIRSMTRTFRSVEHPDVRSLFEQCKQRLKISGTVTAVESPLVKSPMLLGIWRTYVVLPEGFSDTYSMEECRYVFLHELSHYKSKDHLTNGLVILFQLLYWYQPLVWIAFRRMRLDRELACDTAVLQLLDEPDYADYGRALIHLASGLSRPMAYAGASPFTSSKGQIRRRIQWIAAYKAESGRLRRSSLLIFSLVGVLVAGQTQVAAVLGREDDRTYYLASERTVNEDWSAYFGGYEGSFVLYDTQADKYLIHNREQSTWRISPDSTYKIYSALFGLDSGVITGEHSDIPWNGEPSPYEEWNQDQNVYTAIKGSVSWYFRELDRQVGEDRLLAYLKGIGYGNTDLSGGLGQHWLESSLKISPVEQVQLLKALYTNGFGFQPDHIGTVKEAMKLAERDGARLYGKTGTGAVNGREISGWFVGCVESGGNAYFFAAHIQNKDHANGSTAAEMTLSILKDQGIFPAPEASD
;
A
#
# COMPACT_ATOMS: atom_id res chain seq x y z
N MET A 1 -2.29 -6.10 4.86
CA MET A 1 -2.24 -5.41 3.55
C MET A 1 -3.58 -4.82 3.09
N ILE A 2 -4.75 -5.48 3.21
CA ILE A 2 -6.00 -4.87 2.70
C ILE A 2 -6.46 -3.68 3.56
N LEU A 3 -6.28 -3.73 4.87
CA LEU A 3 -6.80 -2.70 5.78
C LEU A 3 -6.15 -1.34 5.47
N SER A 4 -4.84 -1.32 5.20
CA SER A 4 -4.13 -0.12 4.78
C SER A 4 -4.66 0.41 3.44
N VAL A 5 -4.95 -0.46 2.47
CA VAL A 5 -5.58 -0.08 1.19
C VAL A 5 -6.97 0.54 1.42
N LEU A 6 -7.79 -0.06 2.29
CA LEU A 6 -9.14 0.42 2.60
C LEU A 6 -9.13 1.77 3.33
N LEU A 7 -8.20 1.97 4.28
CA LEU A 7 -8.02 3.21 5.03
C LEU A 7 -7.50 4.33 4.12
N THR A 8 -6.44 4.07 3.35
CA THR A 8 -5.91 5.01 2.36
C THR A 8 -7.00 5.38 1.36
N GLY A 9 -7.75 4.39 0.87
CA GLY A 9 -8.89 4.61 0.00
C GLY A 9 -10.00 5.43 0.64
N PHE A 10 -10.31 5.22 1.92
CA PHE A 10 -11.30 6.02 2.64
C PHE A 10 -10.88 7.49 2.74
N ILE A 11 -9.63 7.76 3.13
CA ILE A 11 -9.09 9.11 3.30
C ILE A 11 -9.05 9.84 1.96
N LEU A 12 -8.40 9.27 0.94
CA LEU A 12 -8.23 9.90 -0.37
C LEU A 12 -9.57 10.13 -1.08
N SER A 13 -10.49 9.16 -1.01
CA SER A 13 -11.83 9.31 -1.59
C SER A 13 -12.64 10.40 -0.90
N SER A 14 -12.56 10.52 0.43
CA SER A 14 -13.27 11.54 1.21
C SER A 14 -12.77 12.95 0.86
N ILE A 15 -11.45 13.15 0.87
CA ILE A 15 -10.82 14.43 0.54
C ILE A 15 -11.19 14.85 -0.88
N THR A 16 -11.04 13.94 -1.85
CA THR A 16 -11.34 14.24 -3.26
C THR A 16 -12.83 14.53 -3.48
N ALA A 17 -13.72 13.73 -2.92
CA ALA A 17 -15.16 13.94 -3.07
C ALA A 17 -15.58 15.29 -2.45
N ALA A 18 -15.08 15.63 -1.27
CA ALA A 18 -15.36 16.90 -0.60
C ALA A 18 -14.81 18.09 -1.39
N LEU A 19 -13.55 18.01 -1.86
CA LEU A 19 -12.91 19.02 -2.70
C LEU A 19 -13.74 19.28 -3.97
N LEU A 20 -14.15 18.24 -4.68
CA LEU A 20 -14.94 18.39 -5.90
C LEU A 20 -16.31 19.02 -5.62
N MET A 21 -16.99 18.62 -4.54
CA MET A 21 -18.25 19.25 -4.15
C MET A 21 -18.07 20.73 -3.82
N LEU A 22 -16.99 21.09 -3.12
CA LEU A 22 -16.66 22.48 -2.79
C LEU A 22 -16.35 23.29 -4.05
N VAL A 23 -15.46 22.81 -4.92
CA VAL A 23 -15.11 23.48 -6.18
C VAL A 23 -16.36 23.71 -7.03
N LYS A 24 -17.21 22.69 -7.18
CA LYS A 24 -18.44 22.83 -7.99
C LYS A 24 -19.45 23.79 -7.37
N LYS A 25 -19.44 23.96 -6.05
CA LYS A 25 -20.28 24.94 -5.34
C LYS A 25 -19.74 26.36 -5.53
N LEU A 26 -18.43 26.57 -5.35
CA LEU A 26 -17.77 27.88 -5.46
C LEU A 26 -17.75 28.38 -6.91
N PHE A 27 -17.35 27.52 -7.85
CA PHE A 27 -17.16 27.87 -9.25
C PHE A 27 -18.38 27.56 -10.13
N ARG A 28 -19.59 27.45 -9.54
CA ARG A 28 -20.82 27.10 -10.27
C ARG A 28 -21.12 27.99 -11.48
N LYS A 29 -20.79 29.28 -11.40
CA LYS A 29 -21.01 30.25 -12.50
C LYS A 29 -19.89 30.25 -13.55
N GLN A 30 -18.75 29.62 -13.23
CA GLN A 30 -17.53 29.59 -14.06
C GLN A 30 -17.33 28.21 -14.73
N LEU A 31 -18.24 27.26 -14.47
CA LEU A 31 -18.23 25.92 -15.03
C LEU A 31 -19.38 25.73 -16.00
N THR A 32 -19.10 25.16 -17.17
CA THR A 32 -20.16 24.70 -18.08
C THR A 32 -20.81 23.41 -17.56
N ALA A 33 -21.98 23.04 -18.10
CA ALA A 33 -22.64 21.78 -17.75
C ALA A 33 -21.73 20.57 -18.01
N ALA A 34 -21.07 20.56 -19.17
CA ALA A 34 -20.11 19.51 -19.55
C ALA A 34 -18.93 19.43 -18.57
N TRP A 35 -18.39 20.55 -18.09
CA TRP A 35 -17.27 20.55 -17.15
C TRP A 35 -17.69 20.22 -15.71
N HIS A 36 -18.92 20.55 -15.31
CA HIS A 36 -19.49 19.98 -14.10
C HIS A 36 -19.47 18.45 -14.17
N TYR A 37 -19.91 17.85 -15.27
CA TYR A 37 -19.83 16.40 -15.42
C TYR A 37 -18.38 15.89 -15.44
N ARG A 38 -17.49 16.50 -16.23
CA ARG A 38 -16.10 16.04 -16.41
C ARG A 38 -15.26 16.05 -15.14
N LEU A 39 -15.49 16.99 -14.22
CA LEU A 39 -14.78 17.03 -12.94
C LEU A 39 -14.91 15.73 -12.14
N TRP A 40 -16.00 14.97 -12.29
CA TRP A 40 -16.17 13.70 -11.60
C TRP A 40 -15.21 12.60 -12.07
N PHE A 41 -14.64 12.69 -13.27
CA PHE A 41 -13.61 11.74 -13.70
C PHE A 41 -12.34 11.85 -12.86
N LEU A 42 -12.04 13.03 -12.28
CA LEU A 42 -10.93 13.18 -11.33
C LEU A 42 -11.15 12.37 -10.05
N LEU A 43 -12.41 12.23 -9.60
CA LEU A 43 -12.73 11.32 -8.49
C LEU A 43 -12.44 9.87 -8.89
N MET A 44 -12.81 9.45 -10.09
CA MET A 44 -12.58 8.07 -10.54
C MET A 44 -11.09 7.76 -10.65
N ILE A 45 -10.27 8.74 -11.08
CA ILE A 45 -8.80 8.62 -11.05
C ILE A 45 -8.32 8.46 -9.61
N ALA A 46 -8.76 9.31 -8.68
CA ALA A 46 -8.38 9.23 -7.27
C ALA A 46 -8.77 7.89 -6.62
N LEU A 47 -9.94 7.35 -6.97
CA LEU A 47 -10.41 6.04 -6.48
C LEU A 47 -9.60 4.87 -7.03
N ALA A 48 -8.86 5.04 -8.13
CA ALA A 48 -7.97 4.00 -8.64
C ALA A 48 -6.62 3.96 -7.89
N ILE A 49 -6.18 5.09 -7.32
CA ILE A 49 -4.84 5.24 -6.71
C ILE A 49 -4.51 4.14 -5.69
N PRO A 50 -5.36 3.83 -4.68
CA PRO A 50 -5.04 2.84 -3.65
C PRO A 50 -4.93 1.40 -4.16
N TRP A 51 -5.43 1.13 -5.38
CA TRP A 51 -5.46 -0.19 -5.98
C TRP A 51 -4.31 -0.41 -6.97
N VAL A 52 -3.50 0.62 -7.21
CA VAL A 52 -2.30 0.55 -8.02
C VAL A 52 -1.09 0.38 -7.08
N PRO A 53 -0.23 -0.62 -7.30
CA PRO A 53 0.95 -0.87 -6.48
C PRO A 53 1.85 0.38 -6.33
N ALA A 54 2.44 0.56 -5.14
CA ALA A 54 3.19 1.78 -4.79
C ALA A 54 4.43 1.98 -5.67
N ASP A 55 5.08 0.90 -6.05
CA ASP A 55 6.19 0.78 -7.00
C ASP A 55 5.86 1.42 -8.36
N VAL A 56 4.64 1.26 -8.87
CA VAL A 56 4.19 1.92 -10.11
C VAL A 56 4.17 3.44 -9.97
N TRP A 57 3.74 3.94 -8.80
CA TRP A 57 3.73 5.39 -8.53
C TRP A 57 5.13 5.94 -8.37
N VAL A 58 6.02 5.22 -7.66
CA VAL A 58 7.42 5.61 -7.46
C VAL A 58 8.17 5.63 -8.80
N ALA A 59 8.01 4.61 -9.64
CA ALA A 59 8.60 4.55 -10.97
C ALA A 59 8.14 5.69 -11.89
N ALA A 60 6.86 6.07 -11.80
CA ALA A 60 6.31 7.19 -12.56
C ALA A 60 6.88 8.56 -12.11
N THR A 61 7.29 8.69 -10.85
CA THR A 61 7.82 9.95 -10.29
C THR A 61 9.35 10.01 -10.27
N HIS A 62 10.03 8.87 -10.31
CA HIS A 62 11.49 8.72 -10.35
C HIS A 62 11.91 7.73 -11.46
N PRO A 63 11.86 8.12 -12.74
CA PRO A 63 12.15 7.22 -13.88
C PRO A 63 13.62 6.73 -14.00
N LEU A 64 14.50 7.11 -13.06
CA LEU A 64 15.91 6.73 -13.02
C LEU A 64 16.26 5.79 -11.84
N ALA A 65 15.27 5.38 -11.04
CA ALA A 65 15.49 4.34 -10.03
C ALA A 65 15.35 2.95 -10.68
N PRO A 66 16.29 2.01 -10.45
CA PRO A 66 16.19 0.67 -11.03
C PRO A 66 14.96 -0.07 -10.46
N PRO A 67 14.23 -0.84 -11.29
CA PRO A 67 13.05 -1.57 -10.83
C PRO A 67 13.49 -2.77 -9.98
N SER A 68 13.20 -2.73 -8.69
CA SER A 68 13.37 -3.85 -7.76
C SER A 68 11.99 -4.31 -7.30
N SER A 69 11.42 -5.36 -7.91
CA SER A 69 10.35 -6.23 -7.34
C SER A 69 9.49 -6.92 -8.41
N ALA A 70 10.09 -7.70 -9.32
CA ALA A 70 9.26 -8.48 -10.25
C ALA A 70 9.89 -9.80 -10.71
N LEU A 71 10.56 -10.53 -9.83
CA LEU A 71 10.84 -11.96 -9.97
C LEU A 71 10.81 -12.57 -8.57
N TYR A 72 10.38 -13.83 -8.45
CA TYR A 72 10.18 -14.60 -7.21
C TYR A 72 8.81 -14.51 -6.55
N ASP A 73 7.79 -14.95 -7.29
CA ASP A 73 6.54 -15.46 -6.69
C ASP A 73 6.29 -16.94 -7.05
N ALA A 74 7.34 -17.70 -7.40
CA ALA A 74 7.18 -19.04 -8.00
C ALA A 74 8.01 -20.17 -7.38
N ALA A 75 8.60 -20.00 -6.19
CA ALA A 75 9.44 -21.06 -5.59
C ALA A 75 9.02 -21.49 -4.16
N ALA A 76 7.81 -21.15 -3.72
CA ALA A 76 7.26 -21.63 -2.44
C ALA A 76 6.22 -22.73 -2.66
N SER A 77 6.65 -23.90 -3.14
CA SER A 77 5.85 -25.11 -2.99
C SER A 77 6.74 -26.35 -2.96
N THR A 78 6.42 -27.27 -2.04
CA THR A 78 7.14 -28.49 -1.64
C THR A 78 8.35 -28.18 -0.75
N ILE A 79 8.34 -28.48 0.55
CA ILE A 79 8.43 -29.85 1.08
C ILE A 79 7.83 -29.91 2.49
N SER A 80 7.00 -30.93 2.72
CA SER A 80 6.68 -31.44 4.06
C SER A 80 7.88 -32.25 4.56
N GLY A 81 8.45 -31.84 5.69
CA GLY A 81 9.50 -32.58 6.39
C GLY A 81 9.36 -32.34 7.88
N SER A 82 8.67 -33.25 8.56
CA SER A 82 8.71 -33.40 10.01
C SER A 82 10.13 -33.83 10.42
N GLY A 83 10.84 -32.95 11.11
CA GLY A 83 12.11 -33.23 11.76
C GLY A 83 12.03 -32.78 13.21
N ASP A 84 11.64 -33.70 14.08
CA ASP A 84 11.83 -33.61 15.52
C ASP A 84 13.30 -34.03 15.80
N ALA A 85 14.11 -33.09 16.24
CA ALA A 85 15.42 -33.25 16.91
C ALA A 85 16.12 -31.87 16.95
N GLY A 86 16.61 -31.35 18.06
CA GLY A 86 16.73 -31.91 19.39
C GLY A 86 17.36 -30.86 20.31
N ALA A 87 16.98 -30.94 21.57
CA ALA A 87 17.71 -30.31 22.66
C ALA A 87 19.18 -30.78 22.67
N GLY A 88 20.11 -29.84 22.85
CA GLY A 88 21.40 -30.09 23.49
C GLY A 88 22.65 -29.92 22.62
N THR A 89 23.28 -28.73 22.73
CA THR A 89 24.70 -28.53 23.10
C THR A 89 24.87 -27.04 23.49
N ALA A 90 24.86 -26.67 24.77
CA ALA A 90 26.02 -26.65 25.69
C ALA A 90 26.50 -25.20 26.01
N GLY A 91 25.79 -24.49 26.89
CA GLY A 91 26.32 -23.57 27.93
C GLY A 91 27.25 -22.38 27.61
N TRP A 92 27.70 -22.18 26.36
CA TRP A 92 28.74 -21.18 26.06
C TRP A 92 28.18 -19.82 25.60
N LEU A 93 26.95 -19.79 25.07
CA LEU A 93 26.26 -18.59 24.57
C LEU A 93 24.84 -18.52 25.13
N GLN A 94 24.49 -17.41 25.80
CA GLN A 94 23.16 -17.16 26.34
C GLN A 94 22.33 -16.34 25.35
N ASP A 95 21.32 -16.96 24.75
CA ASP A 95 20.42 -16.33 23.78
C ASP A 95 19.02 -16.15 24.34
N PHE A 96 18.88 -15.24 25.31
CA PHE A 96 17.59 -14.91 25.92
C PHE A 96 16.86 -13.84 25.11
N THR A 97 15.55 -14.06 24.91
CA THR A 97 14.67 -13.11 24.20
C THR A 97 13.29 -12.99 24.85
N GLU A 98 12.70 -11.81 24.75
CA GLU A 98 11.30 -11.57 25.10
C GLU A 98 10.46 -11.66 23.83
N SER A 99 9.36 -12.43 23.86
CA SER A 99 8.45 -12.45 22.73
C SER A 99 7.53 -11.24 22.73
N VAL A 100 7.52 -10.50 21.62
CA VAL A 100 6.58 -9.41 21.40
C VAL A 100 5.22 -10.00 21.06
N HIS A 101 4.23 -9.67 21.89
CA HIS A 101 2.85 -9.98 21.58
C HIS A 101 2.28 -8.94 20.62
N ARG A 102 2.36 -9.20 19.32
CA ARG A 102 1.60 -8.43 18.36
C ARG A 102 0.17 -8.97 18.37
N SER A 103 -0.77 -8.21 18.97
CA SER A 103 -2.21 -8.37 18.72
C SER A 103 -2.37 -8.42 17.22
N THR A 104 -2.55 -9.63 16.68
CA THR A 104 -2.25 -9.92 15.27
C THR A 104 -2.87 -8.83 14.39
N PRO A 105 -2.07 -7.99 13.72
CA PRO A 105 -2.56 -7.15 12.63
C PRO A 105 -3.34 -8.02 11.64
N ASP A 106 -2.98 -9.30 11.53
CA ASP A 106 -3.73 -10.30 10.78
C ASP A 106 -5.17 -10.50 11.22
N ALA A 107 -5.56 -10.42 12.50
CA ALA A 107 -6.97 -10.62 12.87
C ALA A 107 -7.84 -9.45 12.40
N MET A 108 -7.36 -8.21 12.58
CA MET A 108 -8.06 -7.02 12.10
C MET A 108 -8.02 -6.94 10.56
N ASP A 109 -6.89 -7.26 9.94
CA ASP A 109 -6.75 -7.33 8.49
C ASP A 109 -7.60 -8.45 7.90
N THR A 110 -7.66 -9.62 8.54
CA THR A 110 -8.48 -10.77 8.12
C THR A 110 -9.95 -10.44 8.29
N LEU A 111 -10.35 -9.82 9.41
CA LEU A 111 -11.72 -9.37 9.62
C LEU A 111 -12.11 -8.30 8.59
N ALA A 112 -11.28 -7.28 8.39
CA ALA A 112 -11.51 -6.23 7.41
C ALA A 112 -11.57 -6.79 5.98
N SER A 113 -10.67 -7.70 5.63
CA SER A 113 -10.69 -8.46 4.36
C SER A 113 -11.99 -9.21 4.21
N SER A 114 -12.37 -9.99 5.22
CA SER A 114 -13.55 -10.85 5.19
C SER A 114 -14.82 -10.02 5.03
N VAL A 115 -14.97 -8.95 5.81
CA VAL A 115 -16.11 -8.03 5.71
C VAL A 115 -16.15 -7.36 4.34
N TRP A 116 -15.00 -6.88 3.85
CA TRP A 116 -14.93 -6.23 2.54
C TRP A 116 -15.31 -7.19 1.41
N PHE A 117 -14.71 -8.39 1.37
CA PHE A 117 -15.01 -9.42 0.39
C PHE A 117 -16.46 -9.88 0.45
N ALA A 118 -17.03 -10.05 1.65
CA ALA A 118 -18.44 -10.39 1.82
C ALA A 118 -19.35 -9.31 1.22
N GLY A 119 -19.09 -8.03 1.54
CA GLY A 119 -19.85 -6.92 1.00
C GLY A 119 -19.73 -6.81 -0.53
N THR A 120 -18.51 -6.85 -1.06
CA THR A 120 -18.26 -6.81 -2.50
C THR A 120 -18.88 -8.00 -3.22
N SER A 121 -18.88 -9.19 -2.63
CA SER A 121 -19.54 -10.38 -3.19
C SER A 121 -21.05 -10.24 -3.23
N VAL A 122 -21.67 -9.75 -2.15
CA VAL A 122 -23.13 -9.53 -2.11
C VAL A 122 -23.55 -8.49 -3.15
N LEU A 123 -22.90 -7.33 -3.20
CA LEU A 123 -23.19 -6.30 -4.20
C LEU A 123 -22.85 -6.75 -5.62
N GLY A 124 -21.79 -7.55 -5.79
CA GLY A 124 -21.40 -8.17 -7.05
C GLY A 124 -22.47 -9.13 -7.57
N LEU A 125 -23.01 -9.99 -6.71
CA LEU A 125 -24.11 -10.89 -7.05
C LEU A 125 -25.38 -10.12 -7.42
N LEU A 126 -25.76 -9.09 -6.66
CA LEU A 126 -26.91 -8.24 -6.99
C LEU A 126 -26.73 -7.53 -8.35
N THR A 127 -25.52 -7.05 -8.63
CA THR A 127 -25.17 -6.41 -9.90
C THR A 127 -25.20 -7.43 -11.05
N LEU A 128 -24.69 -8.64 -10.83
CA LEU A 128 -24.72 -9.73 -11.80
C LEU A 128 -26.15 -10.15 -12.11
N GLN A 129 -27.00 -10.31 -11.10
CA GLN A 129 -28.43 -10.60 -11.29
C GLN A 129 -29.13 -9.51 -12.10
N ALA A 130 -28.86 -8.23 -11.80
CA ALA A 130 -29.40 -7.12 -12.57
C ALA A 130 -28.90 -7.15 -14.02
N TRP A 131 -27.62 -7.43 -14.25
CA TRP A 131 -27.03 -7.55 -15.58
C TRP A 131 -27.61 -8.74 -16.37
N LEU A 132 -27.75 -9.91 -15.75
CA LEU A 132 -28.36 -11.09 -16.38
C LEU A 132 -29.82 -10.82 -16.76
N LYS A 133 -30.56 -10.10 -15.90
CA LYS A 133 -31.93 -9.67 -16.20
C LYS A 133 -31.98 -8.72 -17.38
N ILE A 134 -31.11 -7.71 -17.41
CA ILE A 134 -30.96 -6.81 -18.57
C ILE A 134 -30.60 -7.59 -19.84
N ARG A 135 -29.68 -8.56 -19.75
CA ARG A 135 -29.29 -9.41 -20.88
C ARG A 135 -30.45 -10.30 -21.35
N SER A 136 -31.31 -10.76 -20.45
CA SER A 136 -32.51 -11.50 -20.83
C SER A 136 -33.51 -10.63 -21.61
N MET A 137 -33.60 -9.33 -21.28
CA MET A 137 -34.47 -8.37 -21.97
C MET A 137 -34.06 -8.13 -23.42
N THR A 138 -32.78 -8.30 -23.79
CA THR A 138 -32.37 -8.12 -25.19
C THR A 138 -33.00 -9.14 -26.13
N ARG A 139 -33.48 -10.27 -25.61
CA ARG A 139 -34.23 -11.28 -26.38
C ARG A 139 -35.64 -10.80 -26.77
N THR A 140 -36.18 -9.78 -26.11
CA THR A 140 -37.52 -9.22 -26.41
C THR A 140 -37.46 -8.03 -27.36
N PHE A 141 -36.28 -7.67 -27.87
CA PHE A 141 -36.11 -6.53 -28.75
C PHE A 141 -36.71 -6.80 -30.13
N ARG A 142 -37.51 -5.85 -30.60
CA ARG A 142 -38.09 -5.83 -31.95
C ARG A 142 -37.54 -4.63 -32.71
N SER A 143 -37.52 -4.72 -34.04
CA SER A 143 -37.23 -3.55 -34.86
C SER A 143 -38.34 -2.51 -34.67
N VAL A 144 -37.99 -1.22 -34.72
CA VAL A 144 -38.97 -0.15 -34.81
C VAL A 144 -39.81 -0.35 -36.08
N GLU A 145 -41.13 -0.42 -35.95
CA GLU A 145 -42.05 -0.75 -37.04
C GLU A 145 -42.28 0.44 -38.00
N HIS A 146 -42.34 1.66 -37.46
CA HIS A 146 -42.62 2.88 -38.22
C HIS A 146 -41.42 3.35 -39.06
N PRO A 147 -41.52 3.38 -40.41
CA PRO A 147 -40.43 3.77 -41.30
C PRO A 147 -39.94 5.21 -41.08
N ASP A 148 -40.86 6.13 -40.79
CA ASP A 148 -40.55 7.55 -40.58
C ASP A 148 -39.72 7.75 -39.30
N VAL A 149 -40.07 7.05 -38.22
CA VAL A 149 -39.32 7.08 -36.95
C VAL A 149 -37.92 6.50 -37.14
N ARG A 150 -37.79 5.44 -37.94
CA ARG A 150 -36.48 4.85 -38.29
C ARG A 150 -35.64 5.81 -39.14
N SER A 151 -36.25 6.48 -40.11
CA SER A 151 -35.59 7.51 -40.93
C SER A 151 -35.12 8.67 -40.04
N LEU A 152 -35.96 9.14 -39.13
CA LEU A 152 -35.63 10.20 -38.18
C LEU A 152 -34.47 9.81 -37.26
N PHE A 153 -34.43 8.57 -36.76
CA PHE A 153 -33.32 8.06 -35.97
C PHE A 153 -31.98 8.14 -36.72
N GLU A 154 -31.94 7.70 -37.99
CA GLU A 154 -30.74 7.79 -38.82
C GLU A 154 -30.35 9.24 -39.14
N GLN A 155 -31.33 10.14 -39.35
CA GLN A 155 -31.08 11.57 -39.51
C GLN A 155 -30.45 12.18 -38.25
N CYS A 156 -30.96 11.86 -37.07
CA CYS A 156 -30.38 12.30 -35.79
C CYS A 156 -28.95 11.77 -35.61
N LYS A 157 -28.71 10.51 -35.99
CA LYS A 157 -27.38 9.88 -35.94
C LYS A 157 -26.38 10.59 -36.87
N GLN A 158 -26.80 10.92 -38.09
CA GLN A 158 -25.99 11.71 -39.04
C GLN A 158 -25.72 13.13 -38.52
N ARG A 159 -26.73 13.82 -37.99
CA ARG A 159 -26.60 15.17 -37.40
C ARG A 159 -25.60 15.19 -36.24
N LEU A 160 -25.59 14.15 -35.41
CA LEU A 160 -24.63 13.99 -34.32
C LEU A 160 -23.25 13.46 -34.76
N LYS A 161 -23.08 13.12 -36.05
CA LYS A 161 -21.86 12.54 -36.64
C LYS A 161 -21.44 11.23 -35.95
N ILE A 162 -22.41 10.36 -35.69
CA ILE A 162 -22.17 9.07 -35.03
C ILE A 162 -21.88 7.99 -36.08
N SER A 163 -20.64 7.49 -36.11
CA SER A 163 -20.21 6.37 -36.97
C SER A 163 -20.38 4.98 -36.33
N GLY A 164 -20.77 4.93 -35.06
CA GLY A 164 -20.87 3.68 -34.29
C GLY A 164 -22.11 2.82 -34.59
N THR A 165 -22.08 1.58 -34.09
CA THR A 165 -23.09 0.53 -34.29
C THR A 165 -24.29 0.65 -33.33
N VAL A 166 -24.87 1.84 -33.23
CA VAL A 166 -26.10 2.08 -32.45
C VAL A 166 -27.34 1.82 -33.31
N THR A 167 -28.35 1.13 -32.74
CA THR A 167 -29.60 0.79 -33.42
C THR A 167 -30.81 1.08 -32.52
N ALA A 168 -31.90 1.61 -33.09
CA ALA A 168 -33.16 1.77 -32.38
C ALA A 168 -33.98 0.47 -32.41
N VAL A 169 -34.53 0.09 -31.26
CA VAL A 169 -35.35 -1.12 -31.07
C VAL A 169 -36.50 -0.82 -30.11
N GLU A 170 -37.58 -1.60 -30.18
CA GLU A 170 -38.72 -1.51 -29.25
C GLU A 170 -38.74 -2.71 -28.30
N SER A 171 -39.22 -2.50 -27.06
CA SER A 171 -39.37 -3.57 -26.08
C SER A 171 -40.55 -3.34 -25.13
N PRO A 172 -41.43 -4.35 -24.90
CA PRO A 172 -42.54 -4.24 -23.95
C PRO A 172 -42.09 -4.13 -22.49
N LEU A 173 -40.84 -4.51 -22.20
CA LEU A 173 -40.29 -4.52 -20.83
C LEU A 173 -39.77 -3.15 -20.39
N VAL A 174 -39.68 -2.20 -21.32
CA VAL A 174 -39.15 -0.86 -21.08
C VAL A 174 -40.29 0.16 -21.12
N LYS A 175 -40.36 1.02 -20.10
CA LYS A 175 -41.42 2.05 -19.97
C LYS A 175 -40.95 3.46 -20.34
N SER A 176 -39.66 3.64 -20.56
CA SER A 176 -39.04 4.91 -20.94
C SER A 176 -37.87 4.63 -21.89
N PRO A 177 -37.63 5.48 -22.90
CA PRO A 177 -36.42 5.44 -23.71
C PRO A 177 -35.17 5.32 -22.85
N MET A 178 -34.25 4.46 -23.27
CA MET A 178 -32.95 4.29 -22.62
C MET A 178 -31.92 3.68 -23.57
N LEU A 179 -30.65 3.99 -23.33
CA LEU A 179 -29.54 3.25 -23.91
C LEU A 179 -29.25 1.94 -23.16
N LEU A 180 -29.06 0.86 -23.92
CA LEU A 180 -28.68 -0.45 -23.39
C LEU A 180 -27.54 -1.09 -24.19
N GLY A 181 -26.60 -1.74 -23.49
CA GLY A 181 -25.57 -2.58 -24.11
C GLY A 181 -24.16 -1.95 -24.14
N ILE A 182 -23.15 -2.80 -23.95
CA ILE A 182 -21.72 -2.41 -23.87
C ILE A 182 -21.03 -2.62 -25.22
N TRP A 183 -21.14 -3.82 -25.81
CA TRP A 183 -20.49 -4.17 -27.08
C TRP A 183 -21.29 -3.75 -28.31
N ARG A 184 -22.61 -3.88 -28.22
CA ARG A 184 -23.58 -3.40 -29.22
C ARG A 184 -24.63 -2.61 -28.46
N THR A 185 -24.76 -1.33 -28.80
CA THR A 185 -25.62 -0.41 -28.05
C THR A 185 -26.94 -0.22 -28.77
N TYR A 186 -28.03 -0.25 -28.02
CA TYR A 186 -29.38 -0.14 -28.50
C TYR A 186 -30.03 1.08 -27.85
N VAL A 187 -30.72 1.90 -28.64
CA VAL A 187 -31.71 2.85 -28.12
C VAL A 187 -33.02 2.08 -28.02
N VAL A 188 -33.39 1.72 -26.79
CA VAL A 188 -34.58 0.90 -26.52
C VAL A 188 -35.74 1.82 -26.23
N LEU A 189 -36.77 1.77 -27.08
CA LEU A 189 -38.02 2.50 -26.94
C LEU A 189 -39.09 1.60 -26.30
N PRO A 190 -40.04 2.19 -25.56
CA PRO A 190 -41.26 1.50 -25.15
C PRO A 190 -42.06 1.00 -26.35
N GLU A 191 -42.80 -0.09 -26.18
CA GLU A 191 -43.79 -0.53 -27.17
C GLU A 191 -44.87 0.56 -27.36
N GLY A 192 -45.24 0.85 -28.61
CA GLY A 192 -46.19 1.92 -28.94
C GLY A 192 -45.64 3.35 -28.78
N PHE A 193 -44.32 3.50 -28.58
CA PHE A 193 -43.68 4.82 -28.47
C PHE A 193 -43.93 5.69 -29.71
N SER A 194 -43.80 5.09 -30.89
CA SER A 194 -44.00 5.76 -32.17
C SER A 194 -45.43 6.28 -32.38
N ASP A 195 -46.42 5.68 -31.73
CA ASP A 195 -47.84 6.10 -31.82
C ASP A 195 -48.20 7.14 -30.75
N THR A 196 -47.47 7.14 -29.62
CA THR A 196 -47.77 7.99 -28.46
C THR A 196 -47.16 9.39 -28.60
N TYR A 197 -46.01 9.51 -29.26
CA TYR A 197 -45.23 10.74 -29.34
C TYR A 197 -45.19 11.27 -30.77
N SER A 198 -45.30 12.60 -30.91
CA SER A 198 -45.16 13.27 -32.20
C SER A 198 -43.75 13.12 -32.77
N MET A 199 -43.57 13.42 -34.07
CA MET A 199 -42.26 13.27 -34.70
C MET A 199 -41.20 14.21 -34.12
N GLU A 200 -41.58 15.41 -33.70
CA GLU A 200 -40.67 16.32 -33.01
C GLU A 200 -40.29 15.81 -31.61
N GLU A 201 -41.23 15.23 -30.86
CA GLU A 201 -40.91 14.62 -29.56
C GLU A 201 -39.97 13.42 -29.71
N CYS A 202 -40.20 12.57 -30.71
CA CYS A 202 -39.28 11.50 -31.07
C CYS A 202 -37.89 12.03 -31.43
N ARG A 203 -37.81 13.14 -32.18
CA ARG A 203 -36.55 13.80 -32.56
C ARG A 203 -35.78 14.23 -31.32
N TYR A 204 -36.45 14.87 -30.36
CA TYR A 204 -35.85 15.29 -29.10
C TYR A 204 -35.32 14.12 -28.27
N VAL A 205 -36.09 13.04 -28.16
CA VAL A 205 -35.68 11.81 -27.46
C VAL A 205 -34.47 11.18 -28.14
N PHE A 206 -34.46 11.06 -29.47
CA PHE A 206 -33.32 10.51 -30.19
C PHE A 206 -32.07 11.36 -30.05
N LEU A 207 -32.18 12.69 -30.16
CA LEU A 207 -31.04 13.59 -29.93
C LEU A 207 -30.48 13.43 -28.51
N HIS A 208 -31.34 13.23 -27.51
CA HIS A 208 -30.92 13.00 -26.13
C HIS A 208 -30.21 11.64 -25.95
N GLU A 209 -30.84 10.54 -26.32
CA GLU A 209 -30.26 9.21 -26.17
C GLU A 209 -28.96 9.06 -27.00
N LEU A 210 -28.93 9.58 -28.22
CA LEU A 210 -27.71 9.56 -29.03
C LEU A 210 -26.60 10.47 -28.47
N SER A 211 -26.94 11.54 -27.73
CA SER A 211 -25.96 12.37 -27.02
C SER A 211 -25.30 11.62 -25.86
N HIS A 212 -26.04 10.79 -25.13
CA HIS A 212 -25.46 9.85 -24.15
C HIS A 212 -24.54 8.82 -24.81
N TYR A 213 -24.93 8.30 -25.98
CA TYR A 213 -24.10 7.35 -26.74
C TYR A 213 -22.77 8.00 -27.15
N LYS A 214 -22.85 9.20 -27.74
CA LYS A 214 -21.67 9.98 -28.16
C LYS A 214 -20.74 10.31 -26.99
N SER A 215 -21.30 10.55 -25.80
CA SER A 215 -20.54 10.81 -24.57
C SER A 215 -20.01 9.54 -23.89
N LYS A 216 -20.32 8.35 -24.44
CA LYS A 216 -19.95 7.03 -23.88
C LYS A 216 -20.45 6.80 -22.45
N ASP A 217 -21.62 7.35 -22.12
CA ASP A 217 -22.13 7.34 -20.75
C ASP A 217 -22.47 5.93 -20.22
N HIS A 218 -22.71 4.98 -21.12
CA HIS A 218 -22.88 3.57 -20.78
C HIS A 218 -21.58 2.95 -20.23
N LEU A 219 -20.41 3.32 -20.76
CA LEU A 219 -19.11 2.87 -20.24
C LEU A 219 -18.82 3.52 -18.88
N THR A 220 -19.07 4.83 -18.78
CA THR A 220 -18.93 5.57 -17.51
C THR A 220 -19.81 4.97 -16.42
N ASN A 221 -21.03 4.55 -16.75
CA ASN A 221 -21.91 3.88 -15.79
C ASN A 221 -21.36 2.52 -15.33
N GLY A 222 -20.71 1.77 -16.23
CA GLY A 222 -19.99 0.54 -15.86
C GLY A 222 -18.86 0.80 -14.87
N LEU A 223 -18.06 1.85 -15.11
CA LEU A 223 -17.00 2.26 -14.18
C LEU A 223 -17.55 2.75 -12.83
N VAL A 224 -18.67 3.47 -12.83
CA VAL A 224 -19.35 3.88 -11.58
C VAL A 224 -19.77 2.65 -10.78
N ILE A 225 -20.35 1.64 -11.42
CA ILE A 225 -20.72 0.38 -10.76
C ILE A 225 -19.49 -0.31 -10.18
N LEU A 226 -18.41 -0.44 -10.96
CA LEU A 226 -17.14 -1.02 -10.49
C LEU A 226 -16.66 -0.33 -9.20
N PHE A 227 -16.58 1.00 -9.18
CA PHE A 227 -16.16 1.72 -7.98
C PHE A 227 -17.17 1.63 -6.84
N GLN A 228 -18.48 1.51 -7.12
CA GLN A 228 -19.48 1.24 -6.07
C GLN A 228 -19.33 -0.15 -5.45
N LEU A 229 -18.84 -1.14 -6.21
CA LEU A 229 -18.50 -2.48 -5.68
C LEU A 229 -17.26 -2.44 -4.78
N LEU A 230 -16.24 -1.67 -5.16
CA LEU A 230 -15.00 -1.55 -4.39
C LEU A 230 -15.16 -0.67 -3.14
N TYR A 231 -15.92 0.43 -3.25
CA TYR A 231 -16.13 1.44 -2.21
C TYR A 231 -17.54 1.40 -1.63
N TRP A 232 -18.13 0.20 -1.54
CA TRP A 232 -19.51 0.04 -1.07
C TRP A 232 -19.71 0.62 0.35
N TYR A 233 -18.67 0.54 1.18
CA TYR A 233 -18.62 1.02 2.56
C TYR A 233 -18.50 2.55 2.69
N GLN A 234 -18.31 3.30 1.60
CA GLN A 234 -17.96 4.72 1.63
C GLN A 234 -19.10 5.65 1.18
N PRO A 235 -19.89 6.27 2.08
CA PRO A 235 -21.06 7.07 1.72
C PRO A 235 -20.79 8.27 0.80
N LEU A 236 -19.62 8.91 0.91
CA LEU A 236 -19.29 10.09 0.09
C LEU A 236 -19.16 9.74 -1.39
N VAL A 237 -18.64 8.56 -1.71
CA VAL A 237 -18.56 8.05 -3.10
C VAL A 237 -19.97 7.84 -3.66
N TRP A 238 -20.89 7.29 -2.87
CA TRP A 238 -22.30 7.14 -3.27
C TRP A 238 -23.00 8.48 -3.50
N ILE A 239 -22.74 9.48 -2.66
CA ILE A 239 -23.27 10.85 -2.84
C ILE A 239 -22.67 11.48 -4.10
N ALA A 240 -21.36 11.35 -4.30
CA ALA A 240 -20.66 11.87 -5.46
C ALA A 240 -21.21 11.28 -6.77
N PHE A 241 -21.37 9.96 -6.87
CA PHE A 241 -21.93 9.33 -8.07
C PHE A 241 -23.41 9.63 -8.29
N ARG A 242 -24.21 9.81 -7.22
CA ARG A 242 -25.57 10.36 -7.35
C ARG A 242 -25.56 11.75 -7.98
N ARG A 243 -24.59 12.60 -7.60
CA ARG A 243 -24.46 13.93 -8.18
C ARG A 243 -23.88 13.91 -9.60
N MET A 244 -22.94 13.03 -9.88
CA MET A 244 -22.39 12.81 -11.21
C MET A 244 -23.48 12.46 -12.22
N ARG A 245 -24.42 11.57 -11.87
CA ARG A 245 -25.56 11.24 -12.73
C ARG A 245 -26.41 12.46 -13.07
N LEU A 246 -26.71 13.30 -12.07
CA LEU A 246 -27.47 14.54 -12.32
C LEU A 246 -26.69 15.51 -13.24
N ASP A 247 -25.40 15.71 -13.00
CA ASP A 247 -24.59 16.61 -13.83
C ASP A 247 -24.42 16.07 -15.26
N ARG A 248 -24.42 14.74 -15.44
CA ARG A 248 -24.46 14.08 -16.74
C ARG A 248 -25.75 14.37 -17.49
N GLU A 249 -26.92 14.27 -16.85
CA GLU A 249 -28.20 14.63 -17.48
C GLU A 249 -28.20 16.10 -17.95
N LEU A 250 -27.69 17.01 -17.11
CA LEU A 250 -27.58 18.43 -17.48
C LEU A 250 -26.62 18.67 -18.65
N ALA A 251 -25.50 17.94 -18.70
CA ALA A 251 -24.56 18.00 -19.81
C ALA A 251 -25.17 17.46 -21.10
N CYS A 252 -25.96 16.38 -21.03
CA CYS A 252 -26.70 15.82 -22.15
C CYS A 252 -27.76 16.80 -22.66
N ASP A 253 -28.59 17.36 -21.77
CA ASP A 253 -29.58 18.37 -22.10
C ASP A 253 -28.92 19.59 -22.79
N THR A 254 -27.79 20.06 -22.27
CA THR A 254 -27.02 21.16 -22.90
C THR A 254 -26.48 20.78 -24.28
N ALA A 255 -26.03 19.54 -24.49
CA ALA A 255 -25.58 19.07 -25.81
C ALA A 255 -26.72 19.03 -26.83
N VAL A 256 -27.94 18.65 -26.39
CA VAL A 256 -29.14 18.71 -27.24
C VAL A 256 -29.49 20.15 -27.58
N LEU A 257 -29.53 21.05 -26.58
CA LEU A 257 -29.85 22.47 -26.81
C LEU A 257 -28.85 23.16 -27.76
N GLN A 258 -27.59 22.73 -27.82
CA GLN A 258 -26.60 23.22 -28.79
C GLN A 258 -26.92 22.83 -30.25
N LEU A 259 -27.80 21.85 -30.46
CA LEU A 259 -28.24 21.38 -31.77
C LEU A 259 -29.62 21.92 -32.15
N LEU A 260 -30.31 22.58 -31.23
CA LEU A 260 -31.65 23.13 -31.42
C LEU A 260 -31.58 24.64 -31.64
N ASP A 261 -32.62 25.17 -32.29
CA ASP A 261 -32.82 26.62 -32.38
C ASP A 261 -33.54 27.11 -31.12
N GLU A 262 -33.40 28.40 -30.79
CA GLU A 262 -33.94 28.98 -29.54
C GLU A 262 -35.45 28.75 -29.31
N PRO A 263 -36.33 28.81 -30.33
CA PRO A 263 -37.74 28.49 -30.17
C PRO A 263 -38.00 27.05 -29.69
N ASP A 264 -37.17 26.09 -30.14
CA ASP A 264 -37.32 24.66 -29.85
C ASP A 264 -36.95 24.30 -28.40
N TYR A 265 -36.30 25.19 -27.64
CA TYR A 265 -35.87 24.88 -26.26
C TYR A 265 -37.06 24.59 -25.34
N ALA A 266 -38.15 25.35 -25.51
CA ALA A 266 -39.36 25.16 -24.72
C ALA A 266 -40.08 23.86 -25.09
N ASP A 267 -40.12 23.52 -26.39
CA ASP A 267 -40.70 22.28 -26.89
C ASP A 267 -39.92 21.05 -26.44
N TYR A 268 -38.58 21.12 -26.46
CA TYR A 268 -37.72 20.12 -25.85
C TYR A 268 -38.05 19.90 -24.37
N GLY A 269 -38.15 20.99 -23.59
CA GLY A 269 -38.53 20.92 -22.18
C GLY A 269 -39.91 20.30 -21.94
N ARG A 270 -40.90 20.62 -22.80
CA ARG A 270 -42.24 20.02 -22.77
C ARG A 270 -42.21 18.53 -23.07
N ALA A 271 -41.44 18.11 -24.08
CA ALA A 271 -41.27 16.69 -24.43
C ALA A 271 -40.69 15.89 -23.26
N LEU A 272 -39.71 16.45 -22.52
CA LEU A 272 -39.18 15.82 -21.31
C LEU A 272 -40.24 15.65 -20.21
N ILE A 273 -41.11 16.65 -20.03
CA ILE A 273 -42.20 16.59 -19.04
C ILE A 273 -43.25 15.55 -19.45
N HIS A 274 -43.62 15.50 -20.74
CA HIS A 274 -44.57 14.53 -21.28
C HIS A 274 -44.04 13.09 -21.15
N LEU A 275 -42.74 12.88 -21.40
CA LEU A 275 -42.12 11.57 -21.20
C LEU A 275 -42.07 11.19 -19.71
N ALA A 276 -41.84 12.16 -18.82
CA ALA A 276 -41.83 11.91 -17.38
C ALA A 276 -43.22 11.66 -16.77
N SER A 277 -44.29 12.21 -17.35
CA SER A 277 -45.66 12.02 -16.86
C SER A 277 -46.25 10.65 -17.21
N GLY A 278 -45.78 10.01 -18.28
CA GLY A 278 -46.21 8.66 -18.70
C GLY A 278 -45.76 7.51 -17.77
N LEU A 279 -45.02 7.80 -16.69
CA LEU A 279 -44.37 6.80 -15.84
C LEU A 279 -44.97 6.74 -14.43
N SER A 280 -45.75 5.70 -14.16
CA SER A 280 -46.40 5.53 -12.86
C SER A 280 -45.45 5.04 -11.73
N ARG A 281 -44.26 4.49 -12.03
CA ARG A 281 -43.24 4.10 -11.04
C ARG A 281 -41.80 4.09 -11.63
N PRO A 282 -40.78 4.59 -10.91
CA PRO A 282 -39.39 4.43 -11.31
C PRO A 282 -38.97 2.96 -11.15
N MET A 283 -38.52 2.33 -12.23
CA MET A 283 -37.95 0.98 -12.20
C MET A 283 -36.45 1.09 -11.90
N ALA A 284 -36.03 0.61 -10.74
CA ALA A 284 -34.63 0.61 -10.32
C ALA A 284 -33.92 -0.64 -10.83
N TYR A 285 -33.39 -0.62 -12.05
CA TYR A 285 -32.36 -1.58 -12.47
C TYR A 285 -30.98 -0.98 -12.21
N ALA A 286 -30.14 -1.69 -11.48
CA ALA A 286 -28.72 -1.40 -11.42
C ALA A 286 -28.13 -1.52 -12.83
N GLY A 287 -27.61 -0.43 -13.38
CA GLY A 287 -26.95 -0.43 -14.70
C GLY A 287 -27.75 0.17 -15.86
N ALA A 288 -29.06 0.35 -15.74
CA ALA A 288 -29.80 1.21 -16.65
C ALA A 288 -29.63 2.65 -16.19
N SER A 289 -29.39 3.58 -17.10
CA SER A 289 -29.62 5.00 -16.86
C SER A 289 -31.09 5.24 -17.18
N PRO A 290 -32.03 5.23 -16.21
CA PRO A 290 -33.39 5.57 -16.55
C PRO A 290 -33.33 7.06 -16.92
N PHE A 291 -33.82 7.40 -18.11
CA PHE A 291 -34.08 8.78 -18.52
C PHE A 291 -34.89 9.55 -17.46
N THR A 292 -35.64 8.83 -16.63
CA THR A 292 -36.51 9.39 -15.59
C THR A 292 -35.96 9.30 -14.19
N SER A 293 -35.85 10.48 -13.62
CA SER A 293 -35.18 10.83 -12.40
C SER A 293 -36.22 11.42 -11.42
N SER A 294 -35.91 11.52 -10.12
CA SER A 294 -36.90 11.95 -9.11
C SER A 294 -37.53 13.32 -9.46
N LYS A 295 -38.70 13.66 -8.92
CA LYS A 295 -39.36 14.97 -9.18
C LYS A 295 -38.41 16.17 -9.05
N GLY A 296 -37.47 16.11 -8.10
CA GLY A 296 -36.45 17.15 -7.91
C GLY A 296 -35.40 17.22 -9.03
N GLN A 297 -35.06 16.09 -9.66
CA GLN A 297 -34.14 16.05 -10.80
C GLN A 297 -34.79 16.59 -12.07
N ILE A 298 -36.03 16.19 -12.40
CA ILE A 298 -36.80 16.76 -13.53
C ILE A 298 -36.93 18.27 -13.36
N ARG A 299 -37.36 18.75 -12.18
CA ARG A 299 -37.46 20.20 -11.90
C ARG A 299 -36.16 20.94 -12.22
N ARG A 300 -35.03 20.36 -11.82
CA ARG A 300 -33.71 20.96 -12.03
C ARG A 300 -33.28 20.95 -13.49
N ARG A 301 -33.59 19.91 -14.25
CA ARG A 301 -33.35 19.85 -15.70
C ARG A 301 -34.17 20.93 -16.44
N ILE A 302 -35.46 21.04 -16.13
CA ILE A 302 -36.33 22.07 -16.73
C ILE A 302 -35.86 23.49 -16.38
N GLN A 303 -35.49 23.74 -15.11
CA GLN A 303 -34.90 25.03 -14.72
C GLN A 303 -33.59 25.33 -15.47
N TRP A 304 -32.79 24.31 -15.77
CA TRP A 304 -31.55 24.46 -16.53
C TRP A 304 -31.82 24.78 -17.99
N ILE A 305 -32.75 24.06 -18.62
CA ILE A 305 -33.20 24.30 -20.00
C ILE A 305 -33.77 25.72 -20.14
N ALA A 306 -34.65 26.14 -19.23
CA ALA A 306 -35.25 27.47 -19.25
C ALA A 306 -34.23 28.60 -19.05
N ALA A 307 -33.13 28.34 -18.34
CA ALA A 307 -32.07 29.31 -18.09
C ALA A 307 -30.90 29.19 -19.09
N TYR A 308 -31.01 28.32 -20.09
CA TYR A 308 -29.92 28.03 -21.00
C TYR A 308 -29.53 29.25 -21.83
N LYS A 309 -28.22 29.46 -21.97
CA LYS A 309 -27.61 30.44 -22.86
C LYS A 309 -26.39 29.80 -23.52
N ALA A 310 -26.13 30.16 -24.78
CA ALA A 310 -24.96 29.68 -25.51
C ALA A 310 -23.68 29.97 -24.71
N GLU A 311 -22.85 28.95 -24.55
CA GLU A 311 -21.64 29.04 -23.72
C GLU A 311 -20.58 29.94 -24.36
N SER A 312 -20.11 30.95 -23.62
CA SER A 312 -19.03 31.81 -24.10
C SER A 312 -17.67 31.09 -24.11
N GLY A 313 -16.79 31.47 -25.03
CA GLY A 313 -15.41 30.95 -25.05
C GLY A 313 -14.61 31.26 -23.77
N ARG A 314 -14.94 32.36 -23.07
CA ARG A 314 -14.35 32.69 -21.76
C ARG A 314 -14.75 31.67 -20.70
N LEU A 315 -16.02 31.25 -20.66
CA LEU A 315 -16.50 30.24 -19.73
C LEU A 315 -15.82 28.89 -19.95
N ARG A 316 -15.65 28.47 -21.21
CA ARG A 316 -14.95 27.23 -21.57
C ARG A 316 -13.49 27.24 -21.11
N ARG A 317 -12.77 28.36 -21.31
CA ARG A 317 -11.38 28.53 -20.83
C ARG A 317 -11.30 28.51 -19.30
N SER A 318 -12.21 29.20 -18.61
CA SER A 318 -12.28 29.17 -17.14
C SER A 318 -12.50 27.76 -16.61
N SER A 319 -13.38 26.99 -17.25
CA SER A 319 -13.66 25.61 -16.85
C SER A 319 -12.45 24.69 -17.03
N LEU A 320 -11.71 24.86 -18.13
CA LEU A 320 -10.47 24.11 -18.38
C LEU A 320 -9.41 24.42 -17.31
N LEU A 321 -9.21 25.70 -16.97
CA LEU A 321 -8.26 26.11 -15.92
C LEU A 321 -8.60 25.50 -14.55
N ILE A 322 -9.87 25.55 -14.16
CA ILE A 322 -10.34 24.94 -12.90
C ILE A 322 -10.10 23.43 -12.92
N PHE A 323 -10.43 22.75 -14.02
CA PHE A 323 -10.20 21.31 -14.15
C PHE A 323 -8.71 20.96 -14.02
N SER A 324 -7.83 21.70 -14.70
CA SER A 324 -6.38 21.48 -14.62
C SER A 324 -5.84 21.70 -13.21
N LEU A 325 -6.27 22.78 -12.52
CA LEU A 325 -5.85 23.05 -11.15
C LEU A 325 -6.26 21.94 -10.17
N VAL A 326 -7.51 21.48 -10.26
CA VAL A 326 -7.99 20.35 -9.45
C VAL A 326 -7.28 19.05 -9.84
N GLY A 327 -6.98 18.87 -11.12
CA GLY A 327 -6.20 17.73 -11.61
C GLY A 327 -4.80 17.66 -10.99
N VAL A 328 -4.10 18.80 -10.85
CA VAL A 328 -2.81 18.88 -10.16
C VAL A 328 -2.94 18.51 -8.68
N LEU A 329 -3.98 19.00 -7.99
CA LEU A 329 -4.23 18.64 -6.59
C LEU A 329 -4.51 17.14 -6.40
N VAL A 330 -5.28 16.53 -7.30
CA VAL A 330 -5.55 15.09 -7.28
C VAL A 330 -4.30 14.29 -7.61
N ALA A 331 -3.50 14.72 -8.59
CA ALA A 331 -2.22 14.09 -8.90
C ALA A 331 -1.25 14.15 -7.71
N GLY A 332 -1.25 15.24 -6.94
CA GLY A 332 -0.46 15.36 -5.70
C GLY A 332 -0.81 14.32 -4.63
N GLN A 333 -2.01 13.72 -4.67
CA GLN A 333 -2.38 12.64 -3.75
C GLN A 333 -1.59 11.34 -3.99
N THR A 334 -1.00 11.16 -5.17
CA THR A 334 -0.11 10.02 -5.46
C THR A 334 1.11 10.01 -4.54
N GLN A 335 1.62 11.19 -4.16
CA GLN A 335 2.74 11.33 -3.23
C GLN A 335 2.34 10.91 -1.81
N VAL A 336 1.12 11.27 -1.39
CA VAL A 336 0.58 10.85 -0.10
C VAL A 336 0.40 9.33 -0.07
N ALA A 337 -0.13 8.74 -1.15
CA ALA A 337 -0.25 7.29 -1.28
C ALA A 337 1.12 6.59 -1.26
N ALA A 338 2.13 7.16 -1.94
CA ALA A 338 3.49 6.63 -1.95
C ALA A 338 4.17 6.73 -0.58
N VAL A 339 3.96 7.80 0.19
CA VAL A 339 4.48 7.93 1.56
C VAL A 339 3.79 6.97 2.51
N LEU A 340 2.46 6.82 2.41
CA LEU A 340 1.71 5.86 3.23
C LEU A 340 2.01 4.39 2.86
N GLY A 341 2.46 4.15 1.62
CA GLY A 341 2.89 2.84 1.13
C GLY A 341 4.40 2.64 1.09
N ARG A 342 5.20 3.59 1.62
CA ARG A 342 6.66 3.53 1.55
C ARG A 342 7.18 2.47 2.51
N GLU A 343 7.58 1.34 1.93
CA GLU A 343 8.46 0.34 2.55
C GLU A 343 9.96 0.69 2.32
N ASP A 344 10.29 1.91 1.88
CA ASP A 344 11.63 2.35 1.41
C ASP A 344 12.77 2.19 2.43
N ASP A 345 12.46 2.00 3.71
CA ASP A 345 13.46 1.70 4.74
C ASP A 345 13.92 0.25 4.73
N ARG A 346 13.45 -0.59 3.81
CA ARG A 346 13.77 -2.04 3.80
C ARG A 346 15.08 -2.40 3.11
N THR A 347 15.69 -1.56 2.27
CA THR A 347 16.84 -2.03 1.48
C THR A 347 17.98 -1.01 1.42
N TYR A 348 19.16 -1.42 1.86
CA TYR A 348 20.40 -0.65 1.79
C TYR A 348 21.09 -0.81 0.42
N TYR A 349 21.80 0.23 -0.05
CA TYR A 349 22.58 0.15 -1.27
C TYR A 349 24.05 -0.13 -0.97
N LEU A 350 24.53 -1.32 -1.33
CA LEU A 350 25.95 -1.69 -1.24
C LEU A 350 26.62 -1.66 -2.63
N ALA A 351 27.61 -0.77 -2.79
CA ALA A 351 28.44 -0.70 -3.99
C ALA A 351 29.18 -2.02 -4.27
N SER A 352 29.27 -2.43 -5.55
CA SER A 352 29.79 -3.74 -5.96
C SER A 352 31.32 -3.86 -6.02
N GLU A 353 32.05 -2.76 -5.90
CA GLU A 353 33.49 -2.71 -6.21
C GLU A 353 34.37 -3.47 -5.20
N ARG A 354 33.82 -3.95 -4.08
CA ARG A 354 34.56 -4.71 -3.04
C ARG A 354 33.81 -5.95 -2.54
N THR A 355 32.87 -6.44 -3.32
CA THR A 355 31.99 -7.56 -2.92
C THR A 355 32.27 -8.80 -3.75
N VAL A 356 32.46 -9.92 -3.08
CA VAL A 356 32.53 -11.26 -3.66
C VAL A 356 31.32 -12.04 -3.17
N ASN A 357 30.60 -12.69 -4.09
CA ASN A 357 29.48 -13.55 -3.71
C ASN A 357 30.03 -14.95 -3.37
N GLU A 358 29.69 -15.44 -2.19
CA GLU A 358 30.04 -16.76 -1.71
C GLU A 358 28.79 -17.65 -1.62
N ASP A 359 28.96 -18.94 -1.89
CA ASP A 359 27.90 -19.92 -1.70
C ASP A 359 28.10 -20.70 -0.40
N TRP A 360 27.39 -20.27 0.63
CA TRP A 360 27.32 -20.91 1.93
C TRP A 360 25.93 -21.52 2.20
N SER A 361 25.14 -21.78 1.15
CA SER A 361 23.76 -22.30 1.28
C SER A 361 23.69 -23.61 2.09
N ALA A 362 24.73 -24.45 2.03
CA ALA A 362 24.83 -25.69 2.79
C ALA A 362 24.77 -25.51 4.31
N TYR A 363 25.20 -24.36 4.84
CA TYR A 363 25.18 -24.08 6.29
C TYR A 363 23.81 -23.58 6.77
N PHE A 364 22.97 -23.08 5.86
CA PHE A 364 21.69 -22.45 6.23
C PHE A 364 20.58 -23.46 6.52
N GLY A 365 20.74 -24.76 6.27
CA GLY A 365 19.82 -25.79 6.76
C GLY A 365 18.32 -25.62 6.40
N GLY A 366 18.00 -24.84 5.36
CA GLY A 366 16.63 -24.49 4.97
C GLY A 366 16.09 -23.16 5.53
N TYR A 367 16.86 -22.45 6.35
CA TYR A 367 16.59 -21.07 6.74
C TYR A 367 16.82 -20.13 5.54
N GLU A 368 15.94 -19.15 5.37
CA GLU A 368 16.23 -18.02 4.49
C GLU A 368 17.14 -17.06 5.24
N GLY A 369 18.20 -16.54 4.61
CA GLY A 369 19.09 -15.62 5.31
C GLY A 369 20.28 -15.16 4.48
N SER A 370 21.15 -14.40 5.13
CA SER A 370 22.40 -13.92 4.57
C SER A 370 23.54 -14.03 5.58
N PHE A 371 24.75 -14.22 5.07
CA PHE A 371 25.97 -14.07 5.85
C PHE A 371 26.89 -13.08 5.14
N VAL A 372 27.33 -12.06 5.88
CA VAL A 372 28.26 -11.05 5.42
C VAL A 372 29.53 -11.18 6.26
N LEU A 373 30.68 -11.25 5.60
CA LEU A 373 32.00 -11.26 6.22
C LEU A 373 32.86 -10.20 5.55
N TYR A 374 33.53 -9.35 6.33
CA TYR A 374 34.48 -8.37 5.85
C TYR A 374 35.88 -8.67 6.39
N ASP A 375 36.81 -8.88 5.46
CA ASP A 375 38.23 -9.11 5.73
C ASP A 375 38.99 -7.76 5.64
N THR A 376 39.58 -7.32 6.75
CA THR A 376 40.27 -6.02 6.78
C THR A 376 41.56 -5.98 5.98
N GLN A 377 42.32 -7.07 5.89
CA GLN A 377 43.56 -7.10 5.12
C GLN A 377 43.29 -7.20 3.62
N ALA A 378 42.28 -7.99 3.23
CA ALA A 378 41.88 -8.09 1.83
C ALA A 378 41.05 -6.89 1.32
N ASP A 379 40.50 -6.08 2.24
CA ASP A 379 39.54 -4.99 1.97
C ASP A 379 38.35 -5.44 1.11
N LYS A 380 37.76 -6.59 1.47
CA LYS A 380 36.65 -7.21 0.71
C LYS A 380 35.54 -7.70 1.61
N TYR A 381 34.32 -7.56 1.10
CA TYR A 381 33.12 -8.23 1.61
C TYR A 381 32.92 -9.56 0.88
N LEU A 382 32.81 -10.64 1.63
CA LEU A 382 32.37 -11.96 1.20
C LEU A 382 30.91 -12.12 1.63
N ILE A 383 30.00 -12.32 0.68
CA ILE A 383 28.56 -12.24 0.94
C ILE A 383 27.85 -13.47 0.39
N HIS A 384 27.14 -14.20 1.26
CA HIS A 384 26.10 -15.13 0.87
C HIS A 384 24.74 -14.44 0.84
N ASN A 385 23.97 -14.67 -0.22
CA ASN A 385 22.66 -14.05 -0.46
C ASN A 385 22.70 -12.51 -0.42
N ARG A 386 23.23 -11.90 -1.49
CA ARG A 386 23.43 -10.46 -1.59
C ARG A 386 22.15 -9.65 -1.41
N GLU A 387 21.02 -10.15 -1.90
CA GLU A 387 19.75 -9.44 -1.79
C GLU A 387 19.32 -9.31 -0.32
N GLN A 388 19.30 -10.42 0.43
CA GLN A 388 18.94 -10.37 1.85
C GLN A 388 20.00 -9.67 2.70
N SER A 389 21.26 -9.64 2.26
CA SER A 389 22.33 -8.90 2.94
C SER A 389 22.06 -7.40 3.05
N THR A 390 21.20 -6.87 2.17
CA THR A 390 20.82 -5.45 2.16
C THR A 390 19.45 -5.19 2.78
N TRP A 391 18.72 -6.23 3.20
CA TRP A 391 17.42 -6.05 3.83
C TRP A 391 17.56 -5.54 5.25
N ARG A 392 17.00 -4.36 5.51
CA ARG A 392 16.86 -3.77 6.83
C ARG A 392 15.70 -4.41 7.57
N ILE A 393 16.05 -5.02 8.69
CA ILE A 393 15.16 -5.78 9.55
C ILE A 393 15.46 -5.44 11.01
N SER A 394 14.60 -5.88 11.94
CA SER A 394 14.79 -5.52 13.34
C SER A 394 16.12 -6.10 13.86
N PRO A 395 16.95 -5.30 14.57
CA PRO A 395 18.24 -5.77 15.08
C PRO A 395 18.09 -6.67 16.32
N ASP A 396 16.94 -6.63 16.98
CA ASP A 396 16.69 -7.29 18.26
C ASP A 396 17.84 -7.00 19.25
N SER A 397 18.34 -8.03 19.94
CA SER A 397 19.38 -7.86 20.96
C SER A 397 20.75 -7.45 20.42
N THR A 398 20.98 -7.40 19.11
CA THR A 398 22.24 -6.87 18.56
C THR A 398 22.36 -5.35 18.73
N TYR A 399 21.23 -4.64 18.89
CA TYR A 399 21.20 -3.21 19.18
C TYR A 399 21.91 -2.85 20.51
N LYS A 400 21.93 -3.78 21.47
CA LYS A 400 22.51 -3.59 22.82
C LYS A 400 23.98 -3.20 22.79
N ILE A 401 24.71 -3.54 21.73
CA ILE A 401 26.09 -3.09 21.48
C ILE A 401 26.17 -1.55 21.49
N TYR A 402 25.25 -0.92 20.78
CA TYR A 402 25.22 0.53 20.59
C TYR A 402 24.51 1.24 21.74
N SER A 403 23.45 0.64 22.32
CA SER A 403 22.84 1.15 23.56
C SER A 403 23.86 1.24 24.70
N ALA A 404 24.71 0.22 24.88
CA ALA A 404 25.83 0.28 25.84
C ALA A 404 26.79 1.45 25.55
N LEU A 405 27.19 1.62 24.29
CA LEU A 405 28.08 2.70 23.87
C LEU A 405 27.48 4.08 24.17
N PHE A 406 26.19 4.26 23.90
CA PHE A 406 25.48 5.52 24.16
C PHE A 406 25.31 5.78 25.66
N GLY A 407 25.08 4.73 26.46
CA GLY A 407 25.05 4.80 27.92
C GLY A 407 26.38 5.30 28.50
N LEU A 408 27.50 4.79 27.98
CA LEU A 408 28.85 5.21 28.38
C LEU A 408 29.12 6.66 27.96
N ASP A 409 28.85 7.02 26.70
CA ASP A 409 29.14 8.37 26.18
C ASP A 409 28.29 9.47 26.82
N SER A 410 27.03 9.17 27.13
CA SER A 410 26.14 10.09 27.82
C SER A 410 26.43 10.23 29.32
N GLY A 411 27.30 9.39 29.87
CA GLY A 411 27.67 9.36 31.29
C GLY A 411 26.62 8.74 32.20
N VAL A 412 25.65 7.99 31.65
CA VAL A 412 24.65 7.26 32.45
C VAL A 412 25.30 6.07 33.17
N ILE A 413 26.25 5.41 32.50
CA ILE A 413 27.09 4.35 33.07
C ILE A 413 28.56 4.64 32.78
N THR A 414 29.47 4.01 33.52
CA THR A 414 30.90 3.98 33.21
C THR A 414 31.39 2.53 33.17
N GLY A 415 32.59 2.29 32.63
CA GLY A 415 33.16 0.93 32.58
C GLY A 415 33.36 0.29 33.97
N GLU A 416 33.60 1.11 35.00
CA GLU A 416 33.79 0.68 36.40
C GLU A 416 32.47 0.70 37.21
N HIS A 417 31.51 1.53 36.82
CA HIS A 417 30.22 1.71 37.50
C HIS A 417 29.08 1.65 36.49
N SER A 418 28.61 0.44 36.22
CA SER A 418 27.51 0.19 35.27
C SER A 418 26.35 -0.59 35.87
N ASP A 419 26.29 -0.73 37.19
CA ASP A 419 25.24 -1.45 37.90
C ASP A 419 23.90 -0.70 37.81
N ILE A 420 22.87 -1.40 37.33
CA ILE A 420 21.48 -0.96 37.40
C ILE A 420 20.73 -1.97 38.29
N PRO A 421 20.13 -1.53 39.42
CA PRO A 421 19.41 -2.42 40.31
C PRO A 421 18.20 -3.07 39.65
N TRP A 422 17.96 -4.35 39.93
CA TRP A 422 16.75 -5.03 39.50
C TRP A 422 15.54 -4.48 40.26
N ASN A 423 14.45 -4.23 39.53
CA ASN A 423 13.23 -3.66 40.07
C ASN A 423 12.34 -4.67 40.81
N GLY A 424 12.74 -5.96 40.87
CA GLY A 424 11.98 -7.03 41.52
C GLY A 424 10.91 -7.68 40.65
N GLU A 425 10.76 -7.26 39.39
CA GLU A 425 9.80 -7.86 38.46
C GLU A 425 10.32 -9.22 37.94
N PRO A 426 9.58 -10.33 38.14
CA PRO A 426 10.06 -11.66 37.79
C PRO A 426 10.12 -11.87 36.27
N SER A 427 11.29 -12.28 35.79
CA SER A 427 11.57 -12.72 34.42
C SER A 427 11.52 -14.25 34.31
N PRO A 428 11.10 -14.81 33.15
CA PRO A 428 11.20 -16.25 32.89
C PRO A 428 12.64 -16.78 32.86
N TYR A 429 13.63 -15.89 32.71
CA TYR A 429 15.06 -16.21 32.77
C TYR A 429 15.59 -15.88 34.16
N GLU A 430 16.07 -16.88 34.89
CA GLU A 430 16.58 -16.72 36.26
C GLU A 430 17.75 -15.74 36.30
N GLU A 431 18.60 -15.74 35.28
CA GLU A 431 19.77 -14.86 35.14
C GLU A 431 19.40 -13.37 35.08
N TRP A 432 18.15 -13.04 34.75
CA TRP A 432 17.65 -11.66 34.67
C TRP A 432 17.15 -11.14 36.02
N ASN A 433 16.90 -12.00 37.01
CA ASN A 433 16.27 -11.67 38.29
C ASN A 433 17.30 -11.25 39.34
N GLN A 434 18.20 -10.34 38.97
CA GLN A 434 19.28 -9.83 39.82
C GLN A 434 19.82 -8.52 39.24
N ASP A 435 20.52 -7.73 40.05
CA ASP A 435 21.24 -6.54 39.60
C ASP A 435 22.20 -6.88 38.45
N GLN A 436 22.33 -5.96 37.50
CA GLN A 436 23.14 -6.19 36.30
C GLN A 436 24.11 -5.05 36.09
N ASN A 437 25.28 -5.37 35.57
CA ASN A 437 26.19 -4.41 34.97
C ASN A 437 26.27 -4.62 33.46
N VAL A 438 26.97 -3.75 32.72
CA VAL A 438 27.01 -3.82 31.25
C VAL A 438 27.54 -5.17 30.75
N TYR A 439 28.48 -5.80 31.47
CA TYR A 439 29.09 -7.07 31.09
C TYR A 439 28.12 -8.24 31.28
N THR A 440 27.45 -8.33 32.44
CA THR A 440 26.46 -9.37 32.70
C THR A 440 25.22 -9.18 31.83
N ALA A 441 24.80 -7.93 31.59
CA ALA A 441 23.66 -7.59 30.76
C ALA A 441 23.88 -7.91 29.28
N ILE A 442 25.06 -7.62 28.70
CA ILE A 442 25.39 -8.01 27.33
C ILE A 442 25.44 -9.53 27.20
N LYS A 443 26.14 -10.21 28.13
CA LYS A 443 26.30 -11.68 28.11
C LYS A 443 24.97 -12.41 28.25
N GLY A 444 24.15 -12.02 29.23
CA GLY A 444 22.81 -12.56 29.48
C GLY A 444 21.72 -11.92 28.63
N SER A 445 22.06 -11.11 27.62
CA SER A 445 21.11 -10.44 26.75
C SER A 445 19.95 -9.74 27.50
N VAL A 446 20.21 -9.15 28.66
CA VAL A 446 19.19 -8.73 29.64
C VAL A 446 18.43 -7.51 29.15
N SER A 447 17.23 -7.70 28.56
CA SER A 447 16.51 -6.63 27.87
C SER A 447 16.06 -5.49 28.78
N TRP A 448 15.68 -5.76 30.04
CA TRP A 448 15.24 -4.71 30.95
C TRP A 448 16.36 -3.71 31.28
N TYR A 449 17.62 -4.17 31.36
CA TYR A 449 18.78 -3.32 31.61
C TYR A 449 18.93 -2.25 30.53
N PHE A 450 18.87 -2.66 29.25
CA PHE A 450 19.01 -1.74 28.12
C PHE A 450 17.78 -0.85 27.91
N ARG A 451 16.59 -1.33 28.27
CA ARG A 451 15.38 -0.48 28.33
C ARG A 451 15.53 0.65 29.32
N GLU A 452 16.05 0.33 30.51
CA GLU A 452 16.28 1.32 31.55
C GLU A 452 17.44 2.27 31.19
N LEU A 453 18.51 1.73 30.59
CA LEU A 453 19.64 2.52 30.09
C LEU A 453 19.16 3.55 29.05
N ASP A 454 18.44 3.11 28.02
CA ASP A 454 17.90 3.99 26.98
C ASP A 454 16.92 5.03 27.54
N ARG A 455 16.12 4.64 28.55
CA ARG A 455 15.23 5.56 29.26
C ARG A 455 16.00 6.68 29.96
N GLN A 456 17.14 6.36 30.57
CA GLN A 456 18.00 7.33 31.24
C GLN A 456 18.79 8.20 30.25
N VAL A 457 19.22 7.65 29.10
CA VAL A 457 19.86 8.42 28.01
C VAL A 457 18.87 9.42 27.41
N GLY A 458 17.62 8.99 27.17
CA GLY A 458 16.54 9.81 26.62
C GLY A 458 16.47 9.79 25.09
N GLU A 459 15.24 9.91 24.56
CA GLU A 459 14.91 9.73 23.14
C GLU A 459 15.67 10.67 22.19
N ASP A 460 15.74 11.97 22.51
CA ASP A 460 16.42 12.97 21.66
C ASP A 460 17.91 12.65 21.48
N ARG A 461 18.58 12.21 22.55
CA ARG A 461 19.99 11.85 22.52
C ARG A 461 20.21 10.54 21.76
N LEU A 462 19.37 9.53 21.98
CA LEU A 462 19.43 8.28 21.21
C LEU A 462 19.24 8.53 19.72
N LEU A 463 18.27 9.36 19.33
CA LEU A 463 18.07 9.71 17.94
C LEU A 463 19.30 10.42 17.34
N ALA A 464 19.92 11.32 18.11
CA ALA A 464 21.15 12.00 17.69
C ALA A 464 22.32 11.01 17.52
N TYR A 465 22.49 10.07 18.45
CA TYR A 465 23.51 9.02 18.36
C TYR A 465 23.30 8.10 17.16
N LEU A 466 22.08 7.59 16.96
CA LEU A 466 21.72 6.73 15.82
C LEU A 466 22.00 7.42 14.49
N LYS A 467 21.63 8.70 14.35
CA LYS A 467 21.95 9.50 13.17
C LYS A 467 23.45 9.73 13.01
N GLY A 468 24.15 9.99 14.11
CA GLY A 468 25.59 10.26 14.13
C GLY A 468 26.41 9.06 13.65
N ILE A 469 26.04 7.84 14.05
CA ILE A 469 26.72 6.62 13.60
C ILE A 469 26.18 6.07 12.28
N GLY A 470 25.04 6.59 11.79
CA GLY A 470 24.39 6.10 10.57
C GLY A 470 23.68 4.75 10.75
N TYR A 471 22.99 4.56 11.88
CA TYR A 471 22.36 3.28 12.22
C TYR A 471 21.08 3.03 11.41
N GLY A 472 21.19 2.27 10.32
CA GLY A 472 20.05 1.75 9.59
C GLY A 472 19.03 2.83 9.20
N ASN A 473 17.76 2.62 9.54
CA ASN A 473 16.69 3.61 9.30
C ASN A 473 16.53 4.68 10.40
N THR A 474 17.21 4.55 11.54
CA THR A 474 17.14 5.48 12.69
C THR A 474 15.71 5.71 13.25
N ASP A 475 14.76 4.80 13.00
CA ASP A 475 13.35 4.98 13.35
C ASP A 475 13.03 4.52 14.79
N LEU A 476 12.73 5.48 15.66
CA LEU A 476 12.36 5.27 17.06
C LEU A 476 10.83 5.28 17.32
N SER A 477 10.00 5.38 16.28
CA SER A 477 8.54 5.53 16.40
C SER A 477 7.84 4.35 17.11
N GLY A 478 8.50 3.21 17.22
CA GLY A 478 8.07 2.04 17.98
C GLY A 478 8.13 2.19 19.51
N GLY A 479 8.65 3.32 20.02
CA GLY A 479 8.70 3.64 21.44
C GLY A 479 10.04 3.36 22.11
N LEU A 480 10.40 4.21 23.07
CA LEU A 480 11.62 4.08 23.86
C LEU A 480 11.61 2.76 24.63
N GLY A 481 12.68 1.97 24.51
CA GLY A 481 12.75 0.64 25.11
C GLY A 481 12.20 -0.52 24.26
N GLN A 482 11.46 -0.24 23.18
CA GLN A 482 10.81 -1.27 22.37
C GLN A 482 11.14 -1.18 20.87
N HIS A 483 11.64 -0.04 20.41
CA HIS A 483 11.91 0.25 19.01
C HIS A 483 12.86 -0.76 18.32
N TRP A 484 13.70 -1.48 19.06
CA TRP A 484 14.64 -2.48 18.52
C TRP A 484 14.16 -3.93 18.59
N LEU A 485 13.08 -4.23 19.31
CA LEU A 485 12.55 -5.59 19.47
C LEU A 485 11.36 -5.78 18.54
N GLU A 486 11.59 -6.38 17.36
CA GLU A 486 10.53 -6.60 16.38
C GLU A 486 9.67 -5.35 16.15
N SER A 487 10.31 -4.20 15.90
CA SER A 487 9.64 -2.90 15.91
C SER A 487 10.19 -1.96 14.81
N SER A 488 10.15 -0.64 15.04
CA SER A 488 10.42 0.40 14.03
C SER A 488 11.87 0.46 13.57
N LEU A 489 12.84 0.26 14.47
CA LEU A 489 14.26 0.35 14.18
C LEU A 489 14.72 -0.86 13.37
N LYS A 490 15.38 -0.60 12.24
CA LYS A 490 15.82 -1.62 11.30
C LYS A 490 17.21 -1.34 10.74
N ILE A 491 17.98 -2.40 10.53
CA ILE A 491 19.34 -2.36 9.98
C ILE A 491 19.60 -3.62 9.15
N SER A 492 20.40 -3.52 8.09
CA SER A 492 20.76 -4.66 7.24
C SER A 492 22.01 -5.41 7.71
N PRO A 493 22.22 -6.68 7.32
CA PRO A 493 23.45 -7.42 7.63
C PRO A 493 24.73 -6.70 7.19
N VAL A 494 24.71 -6.06 6.03
CA VAL A 494 25.85 -5.25 5.54
C VAL A 494 26.10 -4.04 6.43
N GLU A 495 25.06 -3.31 6.82
CA GLU A 495 25.18 -2.16 7.71
C GLU A 495 25.68 -2.58 9.11
N GLN A 496 25.27 -3.74 9.62
CA GLN A 496 25.82 -4.30 10.88
C GLN A 496 27.34 -4.48 10.80
N VAL A 497 27.85 -5.08 9.72
CA VAL A 497 29.29 -5.26 9.51
C VAL A 497 30.03 -3.91 9.40
N GLN A 498 29.45 -2.94 8.69
CA GLN A 498 30.02 -1.60 8.56
C GLN A 498 30.13 -0.88 9.90
N LEU A 499 29.07 -0.95 10.72
CA LEU A 499 29.05 -0.34 12.04
C LEU A 499 29.98 -1.06 13.03
N LEU A 500 30.08 -2.39 12.98
CA LEU A 500 31.03 -3.15 13.80
C LEU A 500 32.48 -2.81 13.45
N LYS A 501 32.79 -2.66 12.16
CA LYS A 501 34.10 -2.18 11.71
C LYS A 501 34.38 -0.78 12.26
N ALA A 502 33.41 0.14 12.14
CA ALA A 502 33.55 1.50 12.63
C ALA A 502 33.66 1.57 14.17
N LEU A 503 32.96 0.70 14.91
CA LEU A 503 33.09 0.55 16.35
C LEU A 503 34.53 0.15 16.69
N TYR A 504 35.03 -0.91 16.04
CA TYR A 504 36.35 -1.47 16.30
C TYR A 504 37.49 -0.50 16.00
N THR A 505 37.40 0.23 14.89
CA THR A 505 38.41 1.24 14.52
C THR A 505 38.16 2.60 15.18
N ASN A 506 37.14 2.70 16.04
CA ASN A 506 36.61 3.95 16.59
C ASN A 506 36.38 5.06 15.53
N GLY A 507 35.87 4.68 14.36
CA GLY A 507 35.56 5.59 13.25
C GLY A 507 34.45 6.60 13.57
N PHE A 508 33.72 6.40 14.68
CA PHE A 508 32.70 7.31 15.18
C PHE A 508 33.26 8.49 15.98
N GLY A 509 34.46 8.34 16.57
CA GLY A 509 35.07 9.38 17.41
C GLY A 509 34.61 9.41 18.88
N PHE A 510 34.20 8.26 19.45
CA PHE A 510 33.91 8.15 20.88
C PHE A 510 35.19 8.07 21.71
N GLN A 511 35.08 8.18 23.05
CA GLN A 511 36.23 7.94 23.93
C GLN A 511 36.75 6.50 23.77
N PRO A 512 38.08 6.29 23.64
CA PRO A 512 38.65 4.95 23.47
C PRO A 512 38.25 3.95 24.56
N ASP A 513 38.12 4.41 25.80
CA ASP A 513 37.73 3.57 26.93
C ASP A 513 36.29 3.07 26.82
N HIS A 514 35.38 3.84 26.19
CA HIS A 514 34.01 3.41 25.94
C HIS A 514 33.97 2.27 24.90
N ILE A 515 34.76 2.40 23.84
CA ILE A 515 34.91 1.35 22.81
C ILE A 515 35.50 0.08 23.44
N GLY A 516 36.54 0.24 24.27
CA GLY A 516 37.17 -0.87 24.99
C GLY A 516 36.17 -1.61 25.89
N THR A 517 35.37 -0.87 26.66
CA THR A 517 34.33 -1.43 27.53
C THR A 517 33.32 -2.28 26.76
N VAL A 518 32.76 -1.75 25.65
CA VAL A 518 31.79 -2.48 24.82
C VAL A 518 32.40 -3.71 24.19
N LYS A 519 33.63 -3.60 23.67
CA LYS A 519 34.35 -4.71 23.05
C LYS A 519 34.62 -5.84 24.05
N GLU A 520 35.09 -5.52 25.25
CA GLU A 520 35.31 -6.53 26.29
C GLU A 520 34.01 -7.18 26.74
N ALA A 521 32.91 -6.42 26.86
CA ALA A 521 31.60 -6.98 27.16
C ALA A 521 31.07 -7.94 26.07
N MET A 522 31.51 -7.78 24.81
CA MET A 522 31.18 -8.68 23.70
C MET A 522 32.10 -9.91 23.60
N LYS A 523 33.16 -10.03 24.40
CA LYS A 523 34.14 -11.13 24.28
C LYS A 523 33.49 -12.46 24.64
N LEU A 524 33.50 -13.41 23.71
CA LEU A 524 32.89 -14.73 23.87
C LEU A 524 33.92 -15.83 24.14
N ALA A 525 35.02 -15.85 23.38
CA ALA A 525 36.01 -16.91 23.46
C ALA A 525 37.40 -16.46 22.98
N GLU A 526 38.43 -17.16 23.45
CA GLU A 526 39.81 -17.03 22.98
C GLU A 526 40.41 -18.43 22.82
N ARG A 527 40.90 -18.76 21.63
CA ARG A 527 41.40 -20.09 21.25
C ARG A 527 42.53 -19.96 20.24
N ASP A 528 43.65 -20.65 20.46
CA ASP A 528 44.82 -20.63 19.55
C ASP A 528 45.29 -19.21 19.16
N GLY A 529 45.17 -18.26 20.09
CA GLY A 529 45.50 -16.84 19.85
C GLY A 529 44.47 -16.06 19.03
N ALA A 530 43.38 -16.70 18.59
CA ALA A 530 42.23 -16.05 17.99
C ALA A 530 41.19 -15.65 19.05
N ARG A 531 40.62 -14.44 18.94
CA ARG A 531 39.60 -13.91 19.86
C ARG A 531 38.29 -13.70 19.12
N LEU A 532 37.20 -14.25 19.65
CA LEU A 532 35.85 -14.10 19.15
C LEU A 532 35.07 -13.12 20.02
N TYR A 533 34.52 -12.10 19.37
CA TYR A 533 33.60 -11.13 19.95
C TYR A 533 32.27 -11.24 19.22
N GLY A 534 31.15 -11.20 19.92
CA GLY A 534 29.86 -11.25 19.24
C GLY A 534 28.65 -11.03 20.13
N LYS A 535 27.51 -10.83 19.47
CA LYS A 535 26.21 -10.68 20.11
C LYS A 535 25.14 -11.37 19.27
N THR A 536 24.29 -12.14 19.95
CA THR A 536 23.07 -12.71 19.34
C THR A 536 21.91 -11.72 19.35
N GLY A 537 20.96 -11.94 18.43
CA GLY A 537 19.63 -11.36 18.48
C GLY A 537 18.59 -12.39 18.07
N THR A 538 17.46 -12.41 18.77
CA THR A 538 16.34 -13.30 18.44
C THR A 538 15.06 -12.50 18.47
N GLY A 539 14.40 -12.44 17.31
CA GLY A 539 13.08 -11.84 17.14
C GLY A 539 12.01 -12.91 17.35
N ALA A 540 11.29 -12.80 18.47
CA ALA A 540 10.22 -13.72 18.81
C ALA A 540 8.86 -13.01 18.76
N VAL A 541 7.93 -13.51 17.95
CA VAL A 541 6.57 -12.96 17.81
C VAL A 541 5.54 -14.01 18.19
N ASN A 542 4.67 -13.69 19.14
CA ASN A 542 3.61 -14.60 19.61
C ASN A 542 4.13 -15.99 20.04
N GLY A 543 5.29 -16.02 20.70
CA GLY A 543 5.93 -17.23 21.22
C GLY A 543 6.71 -18.05 20.20
N ARG A 544 6.88 -17.57 18.95
CA ARG A 544 7.65 -18.24 17.89
C ARG A 544 8.88 -17.42 17.52
N GLU A 545 9.99 -18.10 17.31
CA GLU A 545 11.27 -17.50 16.94
C GLU A 545 11.37 -17.40 15.42
N ILE A 546 11.24 -16.19 14.88
CA ILE A 546 11.09 -15.97 13.43
C ILE A 546 12.31 -15.31 12.78
N SER A 547 13.23 -14.80 13.59
CA SER A 547 14.40 -14.03 13.15
C SER A 547 15.58 -14.29 14.09
N GLY A 548 16.71 -14.71 13.54
CA GLY A 548 17.94 -14.98 14.27
C GLY A 548 19.11 -14.18 13.75
N TRP A 549 19.88 -13.57 14.65
CA TRP A 549 21.07 -12.78 14.37
C TRP A 549 22.28 -13.30 15.14
N PHE A 550 23.44 -13.28 14.49
CA PHE A 550 24.73 -13.31 15.18
C PHE A 550 25.71 -12.37 14.48
N VAL A 551 26.15 -11.33 15.19
CA VAL A 551 27.01 -10.28 14.65
C VAL A 551 28.24 -10.13 15.53
N GLY A 552 29.39 -9.81 14.95
CA GLY A 552 30.63 -9.71 15.73
C GLY A 552 31.90 -9.56 14.92
N CYS A 553 33.03 -9.86 15.57
CA CYS A 553 34.33 -9.92 14.92
C CYS A 553 35.23 -11.02 15.48
N VAL A 554 36.15 -11.49 14.63
CA VAL A 554 37.24 -12.37 15.01
C VAL A 554 38.56 -11.64 14.78
N GLU A 555 39.40 -11.61 15.80
CA GLU A 555 40.81 -11.22 15.65
C GLU A 555 41.64 -12.48 15.57
N SER A 556 42.34 -12.69 14.45
CA SER A 556 43.16 -13.89 14.22
C SER A 556 44.33 -13.57 13.29
N GLY A 557 45.54 -14.01 13.64
CA GLY A 557 46.72 -13.86 12.79
C GLY A 557 47.09 -12.42 12.42
N GLY A 558 46.75 -11.44 13.26
CA GLY A 558 46.95 -10.00 12.95
C GLY A 558 45.95 -9.41 11.95
N ASN A 559 44.91 -10.14 11.59
CA ASN A 559 43.76 -9.66 10.83
C ASN A 559 42.53 -9.54 11.74
N ALA A 560 41.59 -8.68 11.35
CA ALA A 560 40.26 -8.61 11.95
C ALA A 560 39.20 -8.94 10.87
N TYR A 561 38.31 -9.85 11.21
CA TYR A 561 37.19 -10.26 10.35
C TYR A 561 35.89 -9.85 11.01
N PHE A 562 35.08 -9.04 10.34
CA PHE A 562 33.78 -8.59 10.84
C PHE A 562 32.67 -9.37 10.16
N PHE A 563 31.67 -9.82 10.92
CA PHE A 563 30.61 -10.63 10.35
C PHE A 563 29.22 -10.27 10.85
N ALA A 564 28.22 -10.61 10.03
CA ALA A 564 26.82 -10.61 10.40
C ALA A 564 26.13 -11.79 9.71
N ALA A 565 25.61 -12.71 10.50
CA ALA A 565 24.66 -13.73 10.08
C ALA A 565 23.24 -13.31 10.44
N HIS A 566 22.34 -13.51 9.49
CA HIS A 566 20.92 -13.39 9.72
C HIS A 566 20.17 -14.56 9.09
N ILE A 567 19.19 -15.09 9.81
CA ILE A 567 18.31 -16.19 9.39
C ILE A 567 16.84 -15.88 9.72
N GLN A 568 15.92 -16.40 8.91
CA GLN A 568 14.47 -16.31 9.07
C GLN A 568 13.80 -17.64 8.77
N ASN A 569 12.72 -17.91 9.50
CA ASN A 569 11.80 -19.01 9.24
C ASN A 569 10.47 -18.74 9.97
N LYS A 570 9.48 -19.62 9.78
CA LYS A 570 8.19 -19.56 10.47
C LYS A 570 8.27 -19.88 11.95
N ASP A 571 9.34 -20.58 12.36
CA ASP A 571 9.68 -20.89 13.75
C ASP A 571 11.16 -21.34 13.82
N HIS A 572 11.72 -21.39 15.03
CA HIS A 572 13.09 -21.83 15.32
C HIS A 572 14.22 -21.03 14.63
N ALA A 573 13.95 -19.84 14.11
CA ALA A 573 14.99 -18.91 13.66
C ALA A 573 15.43 -18.05 14.85
N ASN A 574 16.52 -18.43 15.51
CA ASN A 574 17.08 -17.75 16.68
C ASN A 574 18.58 -17.48 16.55
N GLY A 575 19.10 -16.64 17.44
CA GLY A 575 20.48 -16.19 17.47
C GLY A 575 21.47 -17.31 17.78
N SER A 576 21.09 -18.29 18.61
CA SER A 576 21.90 -19.51 18.82
C SER A 576 22.13 -20.28 17.52
N THR A 577 21.06 -20.50 16.74
CA THR A 577 21.15 -21.18 15.43
C THR A 577 21.99 -20.37 14.44
N ALA A 578 21.82 -19.04 14.42
CA ALA A 578 22.65 -18.15 13.61
C ALA A 578 24.14 -18.21 14.03
N ALA A 579 24.43 -18.33 15.32
CA ALA A 579 25.78 -18.42 15.86
C ALA A 579 26.44 -19.77 15.52
N GLU A 580 25.74 -20.88 15.66
CA GLU A 580 26.23 -22.22 15.27
C GLU A 580 26.57 -22.29 13.78
N MET A 581 25.67 -21.76 12.93
CA MET A 581 25.91 -21.62 11.50
C MET A 581 27.16 -20.78 11.23
N THR A 582 27.28 -19.62 11.88
CA THR A 582 28.42 -18.71 11.71
C THR A 582 29.73 -19.36 12.13
N LEU A 583 29.77 -20.03 13.27
CA LEU A 583 30.97 -20.72 13.75
C LEU A 583 31.42 -21.82 12.80
N SER A 584 30.46 -22.54 12.19
CA SER A 584 30.76 -23.56 11.17
C SER A 584 31.41 -22.93 9.94
N ILE A 585 30.87 -21.80 9.45
CA ILE A 585 31.46 -21.05 8.33
C ILE A 585 32.86 -20.54 8.71
N LEU A 586 33.02 -19.89 9.87
CA LEU A 586 34.31 -19.34 10.31
C LEU A 586 35.38 -20.42 10.49
N LYS A 587 35.00 -21.61 10.95
CA LYS A 587 35.89 -22.77 11.07
C LYS A 587 36.35 -23.25 9.71
N ASP A 588 35.43 -23.45 8.78
CA ASP A 588 35.75 -23.99 7.46
C ASP A 588 36.53 -22.97 6.60
N GLN A 589 36.40 -21.67 6.90
CA GLN A 589 37.26 -20.61 6.36
C GLN A 589 38.63 -20.50 7.06
N GLY A 590 38.89 -21.29 8.11
CA GLY A 590 40.13 -21.23 8.89
C GLY A 590 40.32 -19.94 9.69
N ILE A 591 39.24 -19.21 9.98
CA ILE A 591 39.26 -17.91 10.67
C ILE A 591 39.22 -18.10 12.19
N PHE A 592 38.38 -19.02 12.69
CA PHE A 592 38.24 -19.31 14.12
C PHE A 592 38.10 -20.82 14.40
N PRO A 593 38.87 -21.40 15.34
CA PRO A 593 38.85 -22.84 15.58
C PRO A 593 37.59 -23.32 16.32
N ALA A 594 37.25 -24.60 16.11
CA ALA A 594 36.12 -25.26 16.76
C ALA A 594 36.30 -25.32 18.30
N PRO A 595 35.21 -25.50 19.06
CA PRO A 595 35.33 -25.86 20.48
C PRO A 595 36.09 -27.18 20.61
N GLU A 596 37.07 -27.25 21.52
CA GLU A 596 37.57 -28.55 21.97
C GLU A 596 36.39 -29.34 22.52
N ALA A 597 36.23 -30.59 22.07
CA ALA A 597 35.22 -31.47 22.63
C ALA A 597 35.54 -31.65 24.12
N SER A 598 34.60 -31.27 24.99
CA SER A 598 34.71 -31.55 26.41
C SER A 598 34.63 -33.07 26.60
N ASP A 599 35.72 -33.69 27.06
CA ASP A 599 35.77 -35.08 27.52
C ASP A 599 34.84 -35.34 28.72
#